data_AF-A0A4Y9J4T7-F1
#
_entry.id   AF-A0A4Y9J4T7-F1
#
_cell.length_a   1.000
_cell.length_b   1.000
_cell.length_c   1.000
_cell.angle_alpha   90.00
_cell.angle_beta   90.00
_cell.angle_gamma   90.00
#
_symmetry.space_group_name_H-M   'P 1'
#
loop_
_entity.id
_entity.type
_entity.pdbx_description
1 polymer ?
#
loop_
_entity_poly.entity_id
_entity_poly.type
_entity_poly.pdbx_seq_one_letter_code
_entity_poly.pdbx_strand_id
1 'polypeptide(L)' 'MNNSLGIISAFLGGAIVGAGAALLFAPEKGEDLRKRICDLLRKRGIICTESDVDALVEQLTQSLDD' A
#
# COMPACT_ATOMS: atom_id res chain seq x y z
N MET A 1 15.12 26.39 -31.70
CA MET A 1 15.21 24.92 -31.55
C MET A 1 15.55 24.60 -30.09
N ASN A 2 14.54 24.60 -29.23
CA ASN A 2 14.67 24.42 -27.77
C ASN A 2 13.62 23.45 -27.19
N ASN A 3 12.73 22.88 -28.02
CA ASN A 3 11.67 21.98 -27.57
C ASN A 3 12.20 20.71 -26.91
N SER A 4 13.34 20.15 -27.34
CA SER A 4 13.91 18.95 -26.70
C SER A 4 14.37 19.19 -25.26
N LEU A 5 14.94 20.35 -24.95
CA LEU A 5 15.36 20.70 -23.58
C LEU A 5 14.14 20.93 -22.67
N GLY A 6 13.07 21.51 -23.21
CA GLY A 6 11.79 21.66 -22.50
C GLY A 6 11.14 20.31 -22.18
N ILE A 7 11.18 19.35 -23.10
CA ILE A 7 10.60 18.01 -22.89
C ILE A 7 11.37 17.23 -21.82
N ILE A 8 12.71 17.26 -21.85
CA ILE A 8 13.53 16.54 -20.86
C ILE A 8 13.37 17.16 -19.47
N SER A 9 13.32 18.49 -19.36
CA SER A 9 13.12 19.17 -18.07
C SER A 9 11.72 18.93 -17.50
N ALA A 10 10.68 18.92 -18.34
CA ALA A 10 9.32 18.59 -17.92
C ALA A 10 9.21 17.13 -17.44
N PHE A 11 9.85 16.18 -18.13
CA PHE A 11 9.89 14.78 -17.71
C PHE A 11 10.64 14.60 -16.38
N LEU A 12 11.79 15.25 -16.22
CA LEU A 12 12.58 15.16 -14.99
C LEU A 12 11.86 15.81 -13.81
N GLY A 13 11.20 16.96 -14.02
CA GLY A 13 10.36 17.59 -13.01
C GLY A 13 9.16 16.71 -12.62
N GLY A 14 8.46 16.14 -13.60
CA GLY A 14 7.35 15.21 -13.37
C GLY A 14 7.79 13.94 -12.65
N ALA A 15 8.97 13.39 -12.98
CA ALA A 15 9.51 12.18 -12.36
C ALA A 15 9.85 12.40 -10.88
N ILE A 16 10.44 13.55 -10.52
CA ILE A 16 10.75 13.86 -9.11
C ILE A 16 9.47 14.03 -8.29
N VAL A 17 8.49 14.77 -8.81
CA VAL A 17 7.20 14.97 -8.14
C VAL A 17 6.44 13.63 -8.01
N GLY A 18 6.43 12.82 -9.07
CA GLY A 18 5.80 11.51 -9.09
C GLY A 18 6.47 10.52 -8.13
N ALA A 19 7.80 10.47 -8.09
CA ALA A 19 8.53 9.62 -7.15
C ALA A 19 8.35 10.08 -5.70
N GLY A 20 8.32 11.40 -5.45
CA GLY A 20 8.04 11.95 -4.12
C GLY A 20 6.62 11.59 -3.64
N ALA A 21 5.62 11.73 -4.49
CA ALA A 21 4.25 11.31 -4.19
C ALA A 21 4.17 9.78 -3.98
N ALA A 22 4.81 9.00 -4.85
CA ALA A 22 4.84 7.54 -4.71
C ALA A 22 5.53 7.10 -3.43
N LEU A 23 6.59 7.78 -2.95
CA LEU A 23 7.24 7.45 -1.69
C LEU A 23 6.39 7.82 -0.46
N LEU A 24 5.70 8.97 -0.48
CA LEU A 24 4.86 9.42 0.63
C LEU A 24 3.58 8.60 0.76
N PHE A 25 3.02 8.19 -0.37
CA PHE A 25 1.78 7.42 -0.44
C PHE A 25 2.03 5.92 -0.72
N ALA A 26 3.29 5.48 -0.80
CA ALA A 26 3.61 4.06 -0.91
C ALA A 26 3.05 3.37 0.34
N PRO A 27 2.06 2.49 0.17
CA PRO A 27 1.63 1.66 1.29
C PRO A 27 2.80 0.78 1.74
N GLU A 28 2.84 0.44 3.03
CA GLU A 28 3.74 -0.60 3.52
C GLU A 28 3.55 -1.87 2.67
N LYS A 29 4.63 -2.63 2.44
CA LYS A 29 4.54 -3.89 1.72
C LYS A 29 3.47 -4.77 2.38
N GLY A 30 2.56 -5.31 1.58
CA GLY A 30 1.42 -6.08 2.09
C GLY A 30 1.83 -7.26 2.99
N GLU A 31 3.01 -7.84 2.77
CA GLU A 31 3.58 -8.88 3.64
C GLU A 31 3.87 -8.36 5.06
N ASP A 32 4.48 -7.18 5.17
CA ASP A 32 4.83 -6.55 6.45
C ASP A 32 3.56 -6.06 7.17
N LEU A 33 2.57 -5.57 6.42
CA LEU A 33 1.27 -5.19 6.94
C LEU A 33 0.53 -6.41 7.54
N ARG A 34 0.48 -7.54 6.83
CA ARG A 34 -0.12 -8.79 7.32
C ARG A 34 0.56 -9.28 8.59
N LYS A 35 1.91 -9.26 8.64
CA LYS A 35 2.67 -9.61 9.86
C LYS A 35 2.36 -8.67 11.02
N ARG A 36 2.32 -7.35 10.79
CA ARG A 36 1.94 -6.35 11.81
C ARG A 36 0.54 -6.58 12.37
N ILE A 37 -0.43 -6.91 11.51
CA ILE A 37 -1.80 -7.20 11.94
C ILE A 37 -1.83 -8.44 12.83
N CYS A 38 -1.17 -9.54 12.43
CA CYS A 38 -1.07 -10.75 13.25
C CYS A 38 -0.37 -10.50 14.58
N ASP A 39 0.71 -9.70 14.60
CA ASP A 39 1.43 -9.36 15.83
C ASP A 39 0.58 -8.50 16.79
N LEU A 40 -0.19 -7.55 16.26
CA LEU A 40 -1.11 -6.73 17.06
C LEU A 40 -2.26 -7.57 17.64
N LEU A 41 -2.82 -8.50 16.85
CA LEU A 41 -3.89 -9.40 17.30
C LEU A 41 -3.38 -10.39 18.37
N ARG A 42 -2.17 -10.95 18.19
CA ARG A 42 -1.52 -11.81 19.20
C ARG A 42 -1.24 -11.07 20.50
N LYS A 43 -0.78 -9.81 20.44
CA LYS A 43 -0.56 -8.96 21.63
C LYS A 43 -1.85 -8.66 22.40
N ARG A 44 -3.01 -8.75 21.75
CA ARG A 44 -4.34 -8.58 22.37
C ARG A 44 -4.93 -9.90 22.87
N GLY A 45 -4.22 -11.03 22.76
CA GLY A 45 -4.67 -12.35 23.21
C GLY A 45 -5.57 -13.08 22.23
N ILE A 46 -5.73 -12.57 21.01
CA ILE A 46 -6.49 -13.22 19.94
C ILE A 46 -5.51 -14.09 19.15
N ILE A 47 -5.60 -15.41 19.37
CA ILE A 47 -4.84 -16.39 18.61
C ILE A 47 -5.54 -16.55 17.27
N CYS A 48 -5.12 -15.80 16.25
CA CYS A 48 -5.65 -15.95 14.91
C CYS A 48 -5.20 -17.29 14.33
N THR A 49 -6.14 -18.20 14.15
CA THR A 49 -6.00 -19.37 13.29
C THR A 49 -6.12 -18.91 11.83
N GLU A 50 -5.47 -19.56 10.87
CA GLU A 50 -5.56 -19.15 9.44
C GLU A 50 -7.01 -18.99 8.96
N SER A 51 -7.91 -19.79 9.53
CA SER A 51 -9.37 -19.75 9.33
C SER A 51 -10.02 -18.40 9.70
N ASP A 52 -9.56 -17.76 10.79
CA ASP A 52 -10.14 -16.51 11.28
C ASP A 52 -9.68 -15.32 10.43
N VAL A 53 -8.48 -15.40 9.87
CA VAL A 53 -7.94 -14.38 8.95
C VAL A 53 -8.68 -14.43 7.62
N ASP A 54 -8.94 -15.62 7.09
CA ASP A 54 -9.73 -15.79 5.87
C ASP A 54 -11.17 -15.29 6.05
N ALA A 55 -11.81 -15.59 7.19
CA ALA A 55 -13.15 -15.07 7.50
C ALA A 55 -13.19 -13.53 7.61
N LEU A 56 -12.09 -12.90 8.05
CA LEU A 56 -11.99 -11.44 8.11
C LEU A 56 -11.76 -10.82 6.73
N VAL A 57 -10.97 -11.48 5.87
CA VAL A 57 -10.76 -11.08 4.47
C VAL A 57 -12.06 -11.20 3.68
N GLU A 58 -12.85 -12.24 3.92
CA GLU A 58 -14.16 -12.42 3.29
C GLU A 58 -15.14 -11.32 3.71
N GLN A 59 -15.21 -10.99 5.00
CA GLN A 59 -16.03 -9.86 5.49
C GLN A 59 -15.60 -8.50 4.90
N LEU A 60 -14.29 -8.25 4.82
CA LEU A 60 -13.77 -7.01 4.21
C LEU A 60 -14.08 -6.92 2.72
N THR A 61 -13.98 -8.04 2.01
CA THR A 61 -14.29 -8.10 0.57
C THR A 61 -15.78 -7.89 0.32
N GLN A 62 -16.64 -8.50 1.14
CA GLN A 62 -18.08 -8.34 1.05
C GLN A 62 -18.53 -6.89 1.33
N SER A 63 -17.82 -6.17 2.22
CA SER A 63 -18.11 -4.75 2.49
C SER A 63 -17.68 -3.76 1.40
N LEU A 64 -16.93 -4.20 0.38
CA LEU A 64 -16.52 -3.37 -0.76
C LEU A 64 -17.42 -3.55 -1.99
N ASP A 65 -18.26 -4.58 -1.99
CA ASP A 65 -19.19 -4.91 -3.09
C ASP A 65 -20.59 -4.27 -2.91
N ASP A 66 -20.82 -3.53 -1.81
CA ASP A 66 -21.99 -2.64 -1.56
C ASP A 66 -21.61 -1.15 -1.73
#